data_AF-A0A2X4TQL9-F1
#
_entry.id   AF-A0A2X4TQL9-F1
#
_cell.length_a   1.000
_cell.length_b   1.000
_cell.length_c   1.000
_cell.angle_alpha   90.00
_cell.angle_beta   90.00
_cell.angle_gamma   90.00
#
_symmetry.space_group_name_H-M   'P 1'
#
loop_
_entity.id
_entity.type
_entity.pdbx_description
1 polymer ?
#
loop_
_entity_poly.entity_id
_entity_poly.type
_entity_poly.pdbx_seq_one_letter_code
_entity_poly.pdbx_strand_id
1 'polypeptide(L)'
;MTEMNQTPIDSSISIFRNLIADLQFCKLSDIQLCDLSAVAQESAEGLCHGLLYLAESLENGEQSSTSSREQISAWLKASAHVLPALLELSEQANNHLLQMHKGNVYQS
;
A
#
# COMPACT_ATOMS: atom_id res chain seq x y z
N MET A 1 -24.38 22.09 -26.80
CA MET A 1 -23.54 22.03 -25.59
C MET A 1 -22.65 20.82 -25.75
N THR A 2 -21.34 21.01 -25.81
CA THR A 2 -20.38 19.92 -25.93
C THR A 2 -20.20 19.32 -24.55
N GLU A 3 -20.63 18.07 -24.36
CA GLU A 3 -20.34 17.31 -23.15
C GLU A 3 -18.83 17.16 -23.03
N MET A 4 -18.26 17.88 -22.08
CA MET A 4 -16.85 17.75 -21.71
C MET A 4 -16.73 16.43 -20.97
N ASN A 5 -16.24 15.39 -21.66
CA ASN A 5 -15.81 14.13 -21.05
C ASN A 5 -14.83 14.44 -19.91
N GLN A 6 -15.34 14.46 -18.69
CA GLN A 6 -14.50 14.44 -17.50
C GLN A 6 -13.86 13.05 -17.48
N THR A 7 -12.60 12.96 -17.91
CA THR A 7 -11.75 11.83 -17.57
C THR A 7 -11.87 11.62 -16.06
N PRO A 8 -12.15 10.39 -15.58
CA PRO A 8 -12.20 10.12 -14.15
C PRO A 8 -10.91 10.64 -13.54
N ILE A 9 -11.00 11.55 -12.56
CA ILE A 9 -9.83 11.91 -11.77
C ILE A 9 -9.43 10.63 -11.06
N ASP A 10 -8.34 10.02 -11.49
CA ASP A 10 -7.81 8.83 -10.83
C ASP A 10 -7.59 9.17 -9.36
N SER A 11 -8.24 8.41 -8.48
CA SER A 11 -8.00 8.55 -7.05
C SER A 11 -6.52 8.31 -6.77
N SER A 12 -5.96 8.98 -5.75
CA SER A 12 -4.56 8.75 -5.32
C SER A 12 -4.26 7.26 -5.08
N ILE A 13 -5.27 6.49 -4.66
CA ILE A 13 -5.23 5.04 -4.52
C ILE A 13 -5.03 4.34 -5.88
N SER A 14 -5.80 4.73 -6.90
CA SER A 14 -5.66 4.19 -8.26
C SER A 14 -4.27 4.46 -8.82
N ILE A 15 -3.77 5.68 -8.64
CA ILE A 15 -2.41 6.07 -9.04
C ILE A 15 -1.38 5.20 -8.32
N PHE A 16 -1.51 5.02 -7.00
CA PHE A 16 -0.59 4.19 -6.22
C PHE A 16 -0.56 2.73 -6.71
N ARG A 17 -1.73 2.14 -6.98
CA ARG A 17 -1.81 0.76 -7.52
C ARG A 17 -1.19 0.64 -8.91
N ASN A 18 -1.41 1.63 -9.77
CA ASN A 18 -0.80 1.66 -11.11
C ASN A 18 0.73 1.77 -11.02
N LEU A 19 1.26 2.59 -10.11
CA LEU A 19 2.71 2.70 -9.89
C LEU A 19 3.34 1.37 -9.45
N ILE A 20 2.66 0.60 -8.61
CA ILE A 20 3.12 -0.74 -8.21
C ILE A 20 3.12 -1.67 -9.43
N ALA A 21 2.05 -1.67 -10.23
CA ALA A 21 1.94 -2.50 -11.42
C ALA A 21 2.99 -2.17 -12.49
N ASP A 22 3.37 -0.90 -12.62
CA ASP A 22 4.38 -0.43 -13.57
C ASP A 22 5.82 -0.64 -13.07
N LEU A 23 6.01 -1.05 -11.80
CA LEU A 23 7.33 -1.20 -11.21
C LEU A 23 8.08 -2.39 -11.85
N GLN A 24 9.25 -2.11 -12.42
CA GLN A 24 10.08 -3.12 -13.06
C GLN A 24 11.00 -3.81 -12.04
N PHE A 25 10.44 -4.70 -11.21
CA PHE A 25 11.18 -5.41 -10.15
C PHE A 25 12.45 -6.12 -10.63
N CYS A 26 12.45 -6.62 -11.87
CA CYS A 26 13.62 -7.27 -12.47
C CYS A 26 14.83 -6.35 -12.70
N LYS A 27 14.65 -5.03 -12.60
CA LYS A 27 15.73 -4.03 -12.72
C LYS A 27 16.28 -3.57 -11.36
N LEU A 28 15.68 -4.01 -10.26
CA LEU A 28 16.11 -3.67 -8.91
C LEU A 28 17.22 -4.63 -8.45
N SER A 29 18.18 -4.13 -7.68
CA SER A 29 19.19 -4.96 -7.02
C SER A 29 18.62 -5.71 -5.82
N ASP A 30 19.34 -6.72 -5.32
CA ASP A 30 18.95 -7.46 -4.11
C ASP A 30 18.71 -6.53 -2.91
N ILE A 31 19.56 -5.52 -2.72
CA ILE A 31 19.42 -4.52 -1.64
C ILE A 31 18.14 -3.71 -1.83
N GLN A 32 17.88 -3.23 -3.06
CA GLN A 32 16.68 -2.46 -3.36
C GLN A 32 15.40 -3.28 -3.17
N LEU A 33 15.41 -4.57 -3.52
CA LEU A 33 14.28 -5.47 -3.29
C LEU A 33 14.07 -5.74 -1.80
N CYS A 34 15.14 -5.96 -1.03
CA CYS A 34 15.08 -6.07 0.43
C CYS A 34 14.46 -4.81 1.05
N ASP A 35 15.02 -3.64 0.75
CA ASP A 35 14.56 -2.36 1.29
C ASP A 35 13.10 -2.09 0.91
N LEU A 36 12.71 -2.39 -0.33
CA LEU A 36 11.34 -2.20 -0.80
C LEU A 36 10.35 -3.11 -0.06
N SER A 37 10.70 -4.38 0.16
CA SER A 37 9.87 -5.27 0.98
C SER A 37 9.77 -4.76 2.41
N ALA A 38 10.89 -4.39 3.02
CA ALA A 38 10.93 -3.93 4.41
C ALA A 38 10.05 -2.68 4.61
N VAL A 39 10.23 -1.67 3.76
CA VAL A 39 9.44 -0.43 3.82
C VAL A 39 7.95 -0.70 3.61
N ALA A 40 7.59 -1.58 2.68
CA ALA A 40 6.20 -1.94 2.43
C ALA A 40 5.56 -2.65 3.64
N GLN A 41 6.30 -3.56 4.28
CA GLN A 41 5.86 -4.27 5.49
C GLN A 41 5.72 -3.32 6.68
N GLU A 42 6.72 -2.47 6.94
CA GLU A 42 6.68 -1.48 8.01
C GLU A 42 5.51 -0.49 7.83
N SER A 43 5.25 -0.09 6.58
CA SER A 43 4.11 0.79 6.25
C SER A 43 2.77 0.08 6.52
N ALA A 44 2.65 -1.21 6.16
CA ALA A 44 1.45 -2.00 6.40
C ALA A 44 1.23 -2.20 7.91
N GLU A 45 2.28 -2.48 8.67
CA GLU A 45 2.24 -2.61 10.12
C GLU A 45 1.84 -1.30 10.80
N GLY A 46 2.44 -0.17 10.41
CA GLY A 46 2.07 1.15 10.90
C GLY A 46 0.60 1.49 10.65
N LEU A 47 0.08 1.12 9.48
CA LEU A 47 -1.34 1.30 9.16
C LEU A 47 -2.25 0.44 10.04
N CYS A 48 -1.86 -0.82 10.31
CA CYS A 48 -2.57 -1.70 11.25
C CYS A 48 -2.55 -1.17 12.68
N HIS A 49 -1.42 -0.62 13.15
CA HIS A 49 -1.36 0.04 14.46
C HIS A 49 -2.29 1.26 14.53
N GLY A 50 -2.34 2.06 13.46
CA GLY A 50 -3.31 3.14 13.34
C GLY A 50 -4.76 2.65 13.41
N LEU A 51 -5.05 1.46 12.84
CA LEU A 51 -6.41 0.88 12.81
C LEU A 51 -6.82 0.47 14.21
N LEU A 52 -5.90 -0.15 14.95
CA LEU A 52 -6.09 -0.54 16.33
C LEU A 52 -6.32 0.68 17.22
N TYR A 53 -5.44 1.68 17.13
CA TYR A 53 -5.58 2.93 17.89
C TYR A 53 -6.93 3.62 17.61
N LEU A 54 -7.34 3.68 16.35
CA LEU A 54 -8.63 4.24 15.99
C LEU A 54 -9.81 3.47 16.60
N ALA A 55 -9.74 2.14 16.61
CA ALA A 55 -10.76 1.30 17.24
C ALA A 55 -10.87 1.59 18.74
N GLU A 56 -9.74 1.67 19.45
CA GLU A 56 -9.69 2.01 20.87
C GLU A 56 -10.27 3.41 21.16
N SER A 57 -9.92 4.42 20.36
CA SER A 57 -10.49 5.77 20.50
C SER A 57 -12.00 5.82 20.24
N LEU A 58 -12.51 4.98 19.33
CA LEU A 58 -13.95 4.86 19.07
C LEU A 58 -14.68 4.22 20.25
N GLU A 59 -14.12 3.16 20.84
CA GLU A 59 -14.66 2.51 22.04
C GLU A 59 -14.71 3.47 23.24
N ASN A 60 -13.71 4.35 23.37
CA ASN A 60 -13.63 5.34 24.44
C ASN A 60 -14.49 6.61 24.21
N GLY A 61 -15.18 6.71 23.08
CA GLY A 61 -16.07 7.84 22.77
C GLY A 61 -15.34 9.14 22.39
N GLU A 62 -14.05 9.08 22.08
CA GLU A 62 -13.19 10.24 21.81
C GLU A 62 -13.49 10.93 20.45
N GLN A 63 -14.32 10.31 19.60
CA GLN A 63 -14.53 10.73 18.21
C GLN A 63 -16.01 10.96 17.83
N SER A 64 -16.78 11.64 18.69
CA SER A 64 -18.24 11.80 18.54
C SER A 64 -18.71 12.88 17.55
N SER A 65 -17.81 13.70 17.01
CA SER A 65 -18.18 14.78 16.09
C SER A 65 -18.51 14.29 14.68
N THR A 66 -19.33 15.05 13.93
CA THR A 66 -19.63 14.71 12.52
C THR A 66 -18.37 14.77 11.65
N SER A 67 -17.50 15.75 11.88
CA SER A 67 -16.22 15.90 11.18
C SER A 67 -15.28 14.72 11.46
N SER A 68 -15.19 14.24 12.71
CA SER A 68 -14.37 13.06 13.04
C SER A 68 -14.91 11.81 12.35
N ARG A 69 -16.24 11.64 12.25
CA ARG A 69 -16.83 10.49 11.55
C ARG A 69 -16.53 10.47 10.05
N GLU A 70 -16.55 11.62 9.39
CA GLU A 70 -16.19 11.72 7.96
C GLU A 70 -14.71 11.39 7.73
N GLN A 71 -13.82 11.91 8.57
CA GLN A 71 -12.39 11.63 8.52
C GLN A 71 -12.09 10.15 8.77
N ILE A 72 -12.76 9.54 9.76
CA ILE A 72 -12.67 8.11 10.06
C ILE A 72 -13.13 7.28 8.87
N SER A 73 -14.25 7.64 8.25
CA SER A 73 -14.74 6.94 7.05
C SER A 73 -13.75 7.05 5.89
N ALA A 74 -13.21 8.24 5.63
CA ALA A 74 -12.23 8.46 4.58
C ALA A 74 -10.95 7.65 4.85
N TRP A 75 -10.47 7.65 6.09
CA TRP A 75 -9.29 6.92 6.50
C TRP A 75 -9.48 5.40 6.38
N LEU A 76 -10.60 4.85 6.88
CA LEU A 76 -10.92 3.42 6.73
C LEU A 76 -11.02 3.00 5.25
N LYS A 77 -11.64 3.82 4.39
CA LYS A 77 -11.71 3.58 2.95
C LYS A 77 -10.31 3.55 2.34
N ALA A 78 -9.46 4.52 2.68
CA ALA A 78 -8.08 4.54 2.20
C ALA A 78 -7.31 3.30 2.67
N SER A 79 -7.39 2.94 3.95
CA SER A 79 -6.73 1.76 4.52
C SER A 79 -7.15 0.46 3.83
N ALA A 80 -8.43 0.30 3.51
CA ALA A 80 -8.96 -0.86 2.81
C ALA A 80 -8.35 -1.07 1.40
N HIS A 81 -7.84 -0.01 0.79
CA HIS A 81 -7.18 -0.08 -0.52
C HIS A 81 -5.65 -0.07 -0.44
N VAL A 82 -5.07 0.69 0.49
CA VAL A 82 -3.62 0.86 0.65
C VAL A 82 -3.00 -0.39 1.26
N LEU A 83 -3.64 -0.99 2.27
CA LEU A 83 -3.08 -2.16 2.95
C LEU A 83 -2.83 -3.33 1.98
N PRO A 84 -3.78 -3.76 1.13
CA PRO A 84 -3.50 -4.81 0.16
C PRO A 84 -2.40 -4.46 -0.84
N ALA A 85 -2.31 -3.20 -1.26
CA ALA A 85 -1.30 -2.74 -2.21
C ALA A 85 0.11 -2.78 -1.61
N LEU A 86 0.27 -2.45 -0.32
CA LEU A 86 1.53 -2.60 0.40
C LEU A 86 1.94 -4.07 0.55
N LEU A 87 0.99 -4.95 0.85
CA LEU A 87 1.25 -6.39 0.96
C LEU A 87 1.67 -6.98 -0.40
N GLU A 88 0.97 -6.61 -1.48
CA GLU A 88 1.31 -7.00 -2.85
C GLU A 88 2.72 -6.52 -3.24
N LEU A 89 3.07 -5.28 -2.90
CA LEU A 89 4.41 -4.72 -3.15
C LEU A 89 5.51 -5.50 -2.41
N SER A 90 5.28 -5.82 -1.13
CA SER A 90 6.22 -6.64 -0.34
C SER A 90 6.37 -8.06 -0.91
N GLU A 91 5.26 -8.69 -1.27
CA GLU A 91 5.27 -10.04 -1.84
C GLU A 91 6.02 -10.09 -3.17
N GLN A 92 5.76 -9.14 -4.08
CA GLN A 92 6.45 -9.06 -5.36
C GLN A 92 7.96 -8.84 -5.17
N ALA A 93 8.37 -7.93 -4.29
CA ALA A 93 9.78 -7.69 -3.99
C ALA A 93 10.48 -8.97 -3.47
N ASN A 94 9.86 -9.67 -2.52
CA ASN A 94 10.40 -10.92 -1.97
C ASN A 94 10.46 -12.04 -3.00
N ASN A 95 9.44 -12.20 -3.83
CA ASN A 95 9.40 -13.21 -4.89
C ASN A 95 10.53 -13.00 -5.89
N HIS A 96 10.83 -11.76 -6.28
CA HIS A 96 11.95 -11.45 -7.16
C HIS A 96 13.31 -11.71 -6.50
N LEU A 97 13.45 -11.36 -5.23
CA LEU A 97 14.67 -11.65 -4.46
C LEU A 97 14.92 -13.17 -4.39
N LEU A 98 13.89 -13.98 -4.12
CA LEU A 98 14.00 -15.44 -4.11
C LEU A 98 14.38 -16.01 -5.49
N GLN A 99 13.89 -15.42 -6.58
CA GLN A 99 14.23 -15.84 -7.94
C GLN A 99 15.69 -15.54 -8.28
N MET A 100 16.22 -14.37 -7.89
CA MET A 100 17.63 -14.02 -8.11
C MET A 100 18.57 -14.98 -7.38
N HIS A 101 18.29 -15.29 -6.11
CA HIS A 101 19.08 -16.25 -5.34
C HIS A 101 19.03 -17.67 -5.94
N LYS A 102 17.87 -18.12 -6.42
CA LYS A 102 17.76 -19.42 -7.12
C LYS A 102 18.56 -19.43 -8.42
N GLY A 103 18.52 -18.35 -9.21
CA GLY A 103 19.30 -18.22 -10.44
C GLY A 103 20.81 -18.32 -10.22
N ASN A 104 21.32 -17.72 -9.13
CA ASN A 104 22.74 -17.74 -8.79
C ASN A 104 23.25 -19.14 -8.38
N VAL A 105 22.41 -19.94 -7.72
CA VAL A 105 22.76 -21.30 -7.26
C VAL A 105 22.93 -22.28 -8.43
N TYR A 106 22.26 -22.06 -9.57
CA TYR A 106 22.41 -22.91 -10.76
C TYR A 106 23.51 -22.43 -11.74
N GLN A 107 24.21 -21.35 -11.42
CA GLN A 107 25.31 -20.80 -12.24
C GLN A 107 26.69 -20.92 -11.57
N SER A 108 26.77 -21.51 -10.38
CA SER A 108 28.02 -21.86 -9.68
C SER A 108 28.30 -23.36 -9.77
#